data_AF-A0AAD6Z5Q6-F1
#
_entry.id   AF-A0AAD6Z5Q6-F1
#
_cell.length_a   1.000
_cell.length_b   1.000
_cell.length_c   1.000
_cell.angle_alpha   90.00
_cell.angle_beta   90.00
_cell.angle_gamma   90.00
#
_symmetry.space_group_name_H-M   'P 1'
#
loop_
_entity.id
_entity.type
_entity.pdbx_description
1 polymer ?
#
loop_
_entity_poly.entity_id
_entity_poly.type
_entity_poly.pdbx_seq_one_letter_code
_entity_poly.pdbx_strand_id
1 'polypeptide(L)'
;MNQNLGCKGGWPLSLDPGHRQTPSLPNLSQVPASTFLNGYEKTPRTPGYKPYSLNNPGTPRQTAFDISSSTPLKPVLALDPSQWNELAINSGAILPGAALHSFQIQIANLVLIWGLDGVSSVFIYSEQNTAQDLELAARGEMLVVYVFPEMLESPSFARLIHSKKWQDQISGIYIDEAHLVQQSHSWRPSYSRLYQFRNIIGLKVLVIALSATCPEAYQVSLITYAGMRPNYILVNLGNFRQELSTIILPIKHESCLDLAFILPLGCRSCAYQVRIPADTNH
;
A
#
# COMPACT_ATOMS: atom_id res chain seq x y z
N MET A 1 58.87 30.41 26.97
CA MET A 1 58.62 30.15 28.40
C MET A 1 57.11 30.18 28.60
N ASN A 2 56.43 29.04 28.43
CA ASN A 2 56.09 28.07 29.49
C ASN A 2 55.37 28.72 30.68
N GLN A 3 54.05 28.53 30.76
CA GLN A 3 53.38 28.25 32.03
C GLN A 3 52.36 27.12 31.83
N ASN A 4 52.56 26.10 32.65
CA ASN A 4 51.79 24.87 32.79
C ASN A 4 50.45 25.13 33.47
N LEU A 5 49.41 24.40 33.07
CA LEU A 5 48.40 23.90 34.00
C LEU A 5 48.20 22.42 33.70
N GLY A 6 48.69 21.58 34.61
CA GLY A 6 48.48 20.16 34.62
C GLY A 6 47.23 19.80 35.44
N CYS A 7 46.50 18.80 34.97
CA CYS A 7 45.57 18.05 35.81
C CYS A 7 45.97 16.58 35.75
N LYS A 8 46.48 16.10 36.88
CA LYS A 8 46.67 14.67 37.19
C LYS A 8 45.36 14.10 37.71
N GLY A 9 45.00 12.91 37.25
CA GLY A 9 43.95 12.08 37.82
C GLY A 9 43.94 10.73 37.13
N GLY A 10 44.68 9.77 37.67
CA GLY A 10 44.67 8.37 37.22
C GLY A 10 43.95 7.49 38.23
N TRP A 11 43.28 6.44 37.74
CA TRP A 11 43.13 5.15 38.42
C TRP A 11 43.32 4.03 37.38
N PRO A 12 43.89 2.88 37.78
CA PRO A 12 44.54 1.92 36.87
C PRO A 12 43.63 0.74 36.54
N LEU A 13 43.75 0.16 35.34
CA LEU A 13 43.36 -1.23 35.06
C LEU A 13 44.14 -1.73 33.84
N SER A 14 45.06 -2.68 34.09
CA SER A 14 45.75 -3.48 33.08
C SER A 14 44.77 -4.36 32.30
N LEU A 15 44.81 -4.30 30.97
CA LEU A 15 44.27 -5.33 30.07
C LEU A 15 45.20 -5.48 28.84
N ASP A 16 45.37 -6.74 28.42
CA ASP A 16 46.35 -7.32 27.48
C ASP A 16 46.59 -6.61 26.12
N PRO A 17 47.79 -6.78 25.51
CA PRO A 17 48.09 -6.36 24.16
C PRO A 17 47.60 -7.41 23.15
N GLY A 18 46.30 -7.39 22.82
CA GLY A 18 45.71 -8.16 21.73
C GLY A 18 45.34 -7.27 20.54
N HIS A 19 46.00 -7.48 19.40
CA HIS A 19 45.75 -6.91 18.07
C HIS A 19 44.46 -6.08 17.87
N ARG A 20 44.62 -4.75 17.66
CA ARG A 20 43.71 -3.97 16.82
C ARG A 20 44.48 -3.47 15.61
N GLN A 21 44.20 -4.05 14.45
CA GLN A 21 44.58 -3.47 13.17
C GLN A 21 43.75 -2.20 12.95
N THR A 22 44.41 -1.06 12.83
CA THR A 22 43.81 0.14 12.23
C THR A 22 43.44 -0.16 10.77
N PRO A 23 42.20 0.07 10.32
CA PRO A 23 41.87 -0.10 8.92
C PRO A 23 42.62 0.97 8.11
N SER A 24 43.34 0.54 7.09
CA SER A 24 43.98 1.43 6.12
C SER A 24 42.95 2.19 5.30
N LEU A 25 43.24 3.45 5.01
CA LEU A 25 42.49 4.28 4.06
C LEU A 25 42.42 3.58 2.68
N PRO A 26 41.27 3.58 2.00
CA PRO A 26 41.16 2.97 0.67
C PRO A 26 42.03 3.73 -0.33
N ASN A 27 42.76 2.97 -1.14
CA ASN A 27 43.70 3.44 -2.14
C ASN A 27 42.93 4.16 -3.27
N LEU A 28 43.02 5.49 -3.33
CA LEU A 28 42.29 6.38 -4.23
C LEU A 28 42.81 6.39 -5.69
N SER A 29 43.50 5.35 -6.15
CA SER A 29 44.23 5.36 -7.43
C SER A 29 43.75 4.34 -8.47
N GLN A 30 42.56 3.76 -8.33
CA GLN A 30 41.98 2.89 -9.36
C GLN A 30 40.51 3.25 -9.63
N VAL A 31 40.30 4.32 -10.40
CA VAL A 31 39.00 4.55 -11.04
C VAL A 31 38.91 3.59 -12.24
N PRO A 32 37.93 2.68 -12.30
CA PRO A 32 37.78 1.79 -13.45
C PRO A 32 37.45 2.60 -14.71
N ALA A 33 38.09 2.26 -15.82
CA ALA A 33 37.89 2.94 -17.10
C ALA A 33 36.42 2.87 -17.55
N SER A 34 35.80 4.02 -17.77
CA SER A 34 34.43 4.17 -18.27
C SER A 34 34.31 3.59 -19.68
N THR A 35 33.38 2.64 -19.86
CA THR A 35 33.11 2.02 -21.17
C THR A 35 31.89 2.69 -21.82
N PHE A 36 32.05 3.18 -23.05
CA PHE A 36 30.98 3.89 -23.78
C PHE A 36 30.35 3.00 -24.87
N LEU A 37 29.04 3.13 -25.08
CA LEU A 37 28.31 2.52 -26.19
C LEU A 37 27.37 3.56 -26.81
N ASN A 38 27.44 3.77 -28.12
CA ASN A 38 26.61 4.74 -28.86
C ASN A 38 26.64 6.17 -28.27
N GLY A 39 27.78 6.61 -27.74
CA GLY A 39 27.95 7.97 -27.21
C GLY A 39 27.48 8.18 -25.77
N TYR A 40 27.01 7.14 -25.06
CA TYR A 40 26.60 7.22 -23.66
C TYR A 40 27.46 6.31 -22.77
N GLU A 41 27.75 6.79 -21.55
CA GLU A 41 28.50 6.05 -20.54
C GLU A 41 27.66 4.90 -19.98
N LYS A 42 28.22 3.69 -19.99
CA LYS A 42 27.52 2.49 -19.54
C LYS A 42 27.62 2.39 -18.01
N THR A 43 26.53 2.65 -17.29
CA THR A 43 26.49 2.49 -15.82
C THR A 43 26.79 1.04 -15.44
N PRO A 44 27.65 0.77 -14.42
CA PRO A 44 27.91 -0.59 -13.96
C PRO A 44 26.62 -1.23 -13.45
N ARG A 45 26.32 -2.45 -13.92
CA ARG A 45 25.17 -3.20 -13.42
C ARG A 45 25.43 -3.62 -11.98
N THR A 46 24.54 -3.22 -11.07
CA THR A 46 24.53 -3.71 -9.68
C THR A 46 24.42 -5.24 -9.70
N PRO A 47 25.31 -5.98 -9.02
CA PRO A 47 25.15 -7.43 -8.86
C PRO A 47 23.80 -7.69 -8.18
N GLY A 48 22.88 -8.33 -8.90
CA GLY A 48 21.54 -8.62 -8.41
C GLY A 48 21.56 -9.65 -7.30
N TYR A 49 21.68 -9.19 -6.05
CA TYR A 49 21.52 -10.05 -4.88
C TYR A 49 20.02 -10.19 -4.56
N LYS A 50 19.47 -11.40 -4.77
CA LYS A 50 18.09 -11.76 -4.40
C LYS A 50 18.12 -12.74 -3.22
N PRO A 51 17.95 -12.29 -1.96
CA PRO A 51 18.08 -13.17 -0.78
C PRO A 51 16.93 -14.17 -0.58
N TYR A 52 15.92 -14.20 -1.46
CA TYR A 52 14.71 -15.04 -1.31
C TYR A 52 14.35 -15.83 -2.57
N SER A 53 15.32 -16.18 -3.42
CA SER A 53 15.06 -17.18 -4.46
C SER A 53 14.99 -18.57 -3.83
N LEU A 54 13.76 -19.08 -3.64
CA LEU A 54 13.56 -20.49 -3.32
C LEU A 54 14.15 -21.34 -4.44
N ASN A 55 15.02 -22.30 -4.11
CA ASN A 55 15.70 -23.17 -5.08
C ASN A 55 14.76 -24.11 -5.86
N ASN A 56 13.51 -24.25 -5.40
CA ASN A 56 12.45 -24.93 -6.12
C ASN A 56 11.28 -23.97 -6.28
N PRO A 57 10.99 -23.46 -7.49
CA PRO A 57 9.68 -22.88 -7.73
C PRO A 57 8.68 -24.03 -7.53
N GLY A 58 7.91 -23.98 -6.44
CA GLY A 58 6.81 -24.93 -6.25
C GLY A 58 5.96 -24.95 -7.51
N THR A 59 5.53 -26.15 -7.93
CA THR A 59 4.60 -26.29 -9.05
C THR A 59 3.44 -25.33 -8.83
N PRO A 60 3.14 -24.43 -9.79
CA PRO A 60 2.01 -23.54 -9.64
C PRO A 60 0.77 -24.42 -9.52
N ARG A 61 0.15 -24.45 -8.33
CA ARG A 61 -1.22 -24.96 -8.22
C ARG A 61 -2.06 -24.01 -9.07
N GLN A 62 -2.38 -24.43 -10.28
CA GLN A 62 -3.15 -23.65 -11.25
C GLN A 62 -4.59 -23.39 -10.76
N THR A 63 -5.03 -24.04 -9.68
CA THR A 63 -6.38 -23.88 -9.12
C THR A 63 -6.33 -23.95 -7.59
N ALA A 64 -5.76 -22.93 -6.93
CA ALA A 64 -5.95 -22.78 -5.48
C ALA A 64 -7.41 -22.46 -5.14
N PHE A 65 -8.16 -21.89 -6.10
CA PHE A 65 -9.59 -21.68 -6.05
C PHE A 65 -10.15 -22.02 -7.43
N ASP A 66 -10.74 -23.21 -7.56
CA ASP A 66 -11.52 -23.57 -8.75
C ASP A 66 -12.89 -22.90 -8.61
N ILE A 67 -12.97 -21.63 -9.05
CA ILE A 67 -14.25 -20.92 -9.13
C ILE A 67 -14.93 -21.44 -10.40
N SER A 68 -15.68 -22.53 -10.26
CA SER A 68 -16.59 -23.02 -11.29
C SER A 68 -17.36 -21.83 -11.87
N SER A 69 -17.42 -21.69 -13.19
CA SER A 69 -18.04 -20.55 -13.88
C SER A 69 -19.43 -20.23 -13.29
N SER A 70 -19.48 -19.29 -12.37
CA SER A 70 -20.71 -18.92 -11.67
C SER A 70 -21.60 -18.17 -12.63
N THR A 71 -22.89 -18.46 -12.60
CA THR A 71 -23.88 -17.69 -13.35
C THR A 71 -23.80 -16.22 -12.93
N PRO A 72 -23.76 -15.26 -13.88
CA PRO A 72 -23.78 -13.84 -13.57
C PRO A 72 -24.91 -13.50 -12.60
N LEU A 73 -24.60 -12.88 -11.45
CA LEU A 73 -25.62 -12.39 -10.54
C LEU A 73 -26.39 -11.31 -11.28
N LYS A 74 -27.68 -11.55 -11.51
CA LYS A 74 -28.57 -10.51 -12.01
C LYS A 74 -28.76 -9.46 -10.92
N PRO A 75 -28.86 -8.18 -11.29
CA PRO A 75 -29.24 -7.13 -10.35
C PRO A 75 -30.45 -7.54 -9.49
N VAL A 76 -30.31 -7.50 -8.17
CA VAL A 76 -31.38 -7.73 -7.20
C VAL A 76 -31.53 -6.48 -6.33
N LEU A 77 -32.75 -6.23 -5.82
CA LEU A 77 -32.99 -5.20 -4.81
C LEU A 77 -32.11 -5.45 -3.57
N ALA A 78 -31.71 -4.35 -2.92
CA ALA A 78 -30.95 -4.42 -1.67
C ALA A 78 -31.65 -5.30 -0.63
N LEU A 79 -30.88 -6.18 0.01
CA LEU A 79 -31.33 -6.95 1.15
C LEU A 79 -31.21 -6.12 2.43
N ASP A 80 -32.09 -6.40 3.39
CA ASP A 80 -32.03 -5.79 4.70
C ASP A 80 -30.88 -6.36 5.56
N PRO A 81 -30.49 -5.69 6.67
CA PRO A 81 -29.42 -6.17 7.54
C PRO A 81 -29.66 -7.56 8.15
N SER A 82 -30.91 -7.94 8.41
CA SER A 82 -31.24 -9.23 9.01
C SER A 82 -31.00 -10.38 8.03
N GLN A 83 -31.41 -10.18 6.77
CA GLN A 83 -31.16 -11.11 5.67
C GLN A 83 -29.67 -11.29 5.40
N TRP A 84 -28.89 -10.21 5.42
CA TRP A 84 -27.43 -10.29 5.27
C TRP A 84 -26.74 -11.04 6.41
N ASN A 85 -27.15 -10.80 7.66
CA ASN A 85 -26.62 -11.51 8.81
C ASN A 85 -26.93 -13.01 8.73
N GLU A 86 -28.16 -13.38 8.36
CA GLU A 86 -28.56 -14.77 8.19
C GLU A 86 -27.72 -15.47 7.11
N LEU A 87 -27.54 -14.83 5.95
CA LEU A 87 -26.70 -15.36 4.87
C LEU A 87 -25.22 -15.50 5.28
N ALA A 88 -24.68 -14.52 6.02
CA ALA A 88 -23.30 -14.54 6.47
C ALA A 88 -23.06 -15.63 7.53
N ILE A 89 -24.04 -15.89 8.40
CA ILE A 89 -23.99 -16.99 9.36
C ILE A 89 -24.11 -18.34 8.64
N ASN A 90 -25.07 -18.48 7.73
CA ASN A 90 -25.30 -19.73 7.00
C ASN A 90 -24.13 -20.12 6.08
N SER A 91 -23.40 -19.14 5.55
CA SER A 91 -22.17 -19.37 4.77
C SER A 91 -20.92 -19.58 5.63
N GLY A 92 -21.01 -19.40 6.95
CA GLY A 92 -19.87 -19.47 7.87
C GLY A 92 -18.91 -18.27 7.77
N ALA A 93 -19.32 -17.18 7.11
CA ALA A 93 -18.52 -15.96 6.99
C ALA A 93 -18.41 -15.21 8.33
N ILE A 94 -19.44 -15.32 9.18
CA ILE A 94 -19.43 -14.83 10.56
C ILE A 94 -20.00 -15.87 11.51
N LEU A 95 -19.65 -15.77 12.80
CA LEU A 95 -20.13 -16.69 13.83
C LEU A 95 -21.62 -16.46 14.15
N PRO A 96 -22.37 -17.51 14.56
CA PRO A 96 -23.72 -17.34 15.09
C PRO A 96 -23.76 -16.34 16.24
N GLY A 97 -24.66 -15.35 16.15
CA GLY A 97 -24.77 -14.27 17.14
C GLY A 97 -23.88 -13.04 16.88
N ALA A 98 -23.01 -13.08 15.87
CA ALA A 98 -22.34 -11.89 15.35
C ALA A 98 -23.22 -11.18 14.30
N ALA A 99 -22.92 -9.91 14.04
CA ALA A 99 -23.57 -9.13 12.99
C ALA A 99 -22.53 -8.46 12.09
N LEU A 100 -22.83 -8.41 10.80
CA LEU A 100 -22.08 -7.61 9.83
C LEU A 100 -22.16 -6.14 10.19
N HIS A 101 -21.05 -5.44 9.97
CA HIS A 101 -21.03 -3.98 10.07
C HIS A 101 -21.85 -3.37 8.93
N SER A 102 -22.41 -2.19 9.19
CA SER A 102 -23.25 -1.45 8.23
C SER A 102 -22.57 -1.23 6.88
N PHE A 103 -21.26 -0.95 6.86
CA PHE A 103 -20.52 -0.74 5.62
C PHE A 103 -20.40 -2.03 4.78
N GLN A 104 -20.27 -3.19 5.43
CA GLN A 104 -20.18 -4.48 4.73
C GLN A 104 -21.50 -4.78 4.02
N ILE A 105 -22.62 -4.50 4.70
CA ILE A 105 -23.97 -4.61 4.15
C ILE A 105 -24.17 -3.62 2.99
N GLN A 106 -23.72 -2.38 3.13
CA GLN A 106 -23.82 -1.36 2.08
C GLN A 106 -23.06 -1.77 0.82
N ILE A 107 -21.81 -2.25 0.95
CA ILE A 107 -21.03 -2.73 -0.19
C ILE A 107 -21.67 -3.96 -0.82
N ALA A 108 -22.11 -4.92 -0.01
CA ALA A 108 -22.75 -6.12 -0.52
C ALA A 108 -24.05 -5.81 -1.28
N ASN A 109 -24.84 -4.83 -0.80
CA ASN A 109 -26.01 -4.32 -1.50
C ASN A 109 -25.67 -3.58 -2.79
N LEU A 110 -24.57 -2.81 -2.84
CA LEU A 110 -24.13 -2.19 -4.09
C LEU A 110 -23.81 -3.26 -5.15
N VAL A 111 -23.16 -4.35 -4.75
CA VAL A 111 -22.87 -5.49 -5.64
C VAL A 111 -24.17 -6.18 -6.09
N LEU A 112 -25.15 -6.37 -5.20
CA LEU A 112 -26.45 -6.93 -5.60
C LEU A 112 -27.22 -6.01 -6.55
N ILE A 113 -27.26 -4.70 -6.28
CA ILE A 113 -28.00 -3.73 -7.09
C ILE A 113 -27.39 -3.59 -8.49
N TRP A 114 -26.07 -3.66 -8.61
CA TRP A 114 -25.39 -3.51 -9.90
C TRP A 114 -25.14 -4.83 -10.61
N GLY A 115 -25.36 -5.97 -9.95
CA GLY A 115 -25.12 -7.30 -10.52
C GLY A 115 -23.64 -7.57 -10.81
N LEU A 116 -23.34 -8.69 -11.48
CA LEU A 116 -21.97 -9.02 -11.92
C LEU A 116 -21.47 -8.16 -13.10
N ASP A 117 -22.34 -7.38 -13.75
CA ASP A 117 -21.93 -6.38 -14.75
C ASP A 117 -21.20 -5.20 -14.08
N GLY A 118 -21.44 -5.00 -12.77
CA GLY A 118 -20.67 -4.11 -11.92
C GLY A 118 -20.78 -2.63 -12.26
N VAL A 119 -19.91 -1.83 -11.63
CA VAL A 119 -19.70 -0.43 -12.02
C VAL A 119 -18.87 -0.40 -13.28
N SER A 120 -19.37 0.23 -14.35
CA SER A 120 -18.56 0.46 -15.54
C SER A 120 -17.31 1.25 -15.15
N SER A 121 -16.16 0.59 -15.23
CA SER A 121 -14.91 1.17 -14.79
C SER A 121 -13.77 0.72 -15.67
N VAL A 122 -12.76 1.58 -15.77
CA VAL A 122 -11.58 1.32 -16.56
C VAL A 122 -10.36 1.77 -15.79
N PHE A 123 -9.31 0.95 -15.81
CA PHE A 123 -7.99 1.36 -15.35
C PHE A 123 -7.18 1.81 -16.56
N ILE A 124 -6.73 3.07 -16.57
CA ILE A 124 -5.97 3.62 -17.69
C ILE A 124 -4.47 3.55 -17.42
N TYR A 125 -3.79 2.78 -18.26
CA TYR A 125 -2.35 2.57 -18.26
C TYR A 125 -1.86 2.31 -19.68
N SER A 126 -0.59 2.62 -19.94
CA SER A 126 -0.07 2.70 -21.31
C SER A 126 -0.04 1.37 -22.06
N GLU A 127 -0.08 0.22 -21.38
CA GLU A 127 0.27 -1.07 -21.98
C GLU A 127 -0.89 -2.05 -22.19
N GLN A 128 -2.05 -1.90 -21.53
CA GLN A 128 -3.16 -2.86 -21.76
C GLN A 128 -4.53 -2.22 -22.06
N ASN A 129 -4.63 -0.90 -22.16
CA ASN A 129 -5.89 -0.30 -22.57
C ASN A 129 -6.16 -0.60 -24.05
N THR A 130 -7.30 -1.19 -24.36
CA THR A 130 -7.72 -1.30 -25.75
C THR A 130 -8.16 0.07 -26.27
N ALA A 131 -8.10 0.29 -27.59
CA ALA A 131 -8.62 1.51 -28.20
C ALA A 131 -10.12 1.73 -27.88
N GLN A 132 -10.85 0.63 -27.68
CA GLN A 132 -12.25 0.61 -27.31
C GLN A 132 -12.49 1.14 -25.89
N ASP A 133 -11.66 0.77 -24.90
CA ASP A 133 -11.79 1.26 -23.52
C ASP A 133 -11.63 2.79 -23.44
N LEU A 134 -10.63 3.32 -24.15
CA LEU A 134 -10.40 4.77 -24.23
C LEU A 134 -11.56 5.48 -24.94
N GLU A 135 -12.20 4.85 -25.91
CA GLU A 135 -13.34 5.41 -26.63
C GLU A 135 -14.63 5.40 -25.79
N LEU A 136 -14.88 4.32 -25.05
CA LEU A 136 -15.98 4.25 -24.08
C LEU A 136 -15.81 5.30 -22.98
N ALA A 137 -14.59 5.43 -22.45
CA ALA A 137 -14.26 6.47 -21.48
C ALA A 137 -14.45 7.87 -22.06
N ALA A 138 -13.94 8.15 -23.26
CA ALA A 138 -14.10 9.46 -23.91
C ALA A 138 -15.58 9.81 -24.23
N ARG A 139 -16.44 8.79 -24.42
CA ARG A 139 -17.89 8.94 -24.57
C ARG A 139 -18.63 9.13 -23.24
N GLY A 140 -17.95 8.99 -22.11
CA GLY A 140 -18.56 9.11 -20.78
C GLY A 140 -19.39 7.89 -20.37
N GLU A 141 -19.11 6.73 -20.95
CA GLU A 141 -19.83 5.48 -20.64
C GLU A 141 -19.20 4.72 -19.46
N MET A 142 -18.04 5.19 -18.97
CA MET A 142 -17.35 4.69 -17.79
C MET A 142 -17.69 5.55 -16.58
N LEU A 143 -18.26 4.94 -15.53
CA LEU A 143 -18.59 5.62 -14.28
C LEU A 143 -17.33 5.95 -13.46
N VAL A 144 -16.34 5.05 -13.45
CA VAL A 144 -15.08 5.25 -12.72
C VAL A 144 -13.88 5.04 -13.64
N VAL A 145 -13.00 6.04 -13.69
CA VAL A 145 -11.74 5.97 -14.45
C VAL A 145 -10.59 6.03 -13.46
N TYR A 146 -9.88 4.92 -13.29
CA TYR A 146 -8.67 4.86 -12.48
C TYR A 146 -7.47 5.25 -13.35
N VAL A 147 -6.58 6.06 -12.81
CA VAL A 147 -5.42 6.57 -13.54
C VAL A 147 -4.26 6.85 -12.58
N PHE A 148 -3.04 6.47 -12.98
CA PHE A 148 -1.83 6.92 -12.29
C PHE A 148 -1.51 8.38 -12.67
N PRO A 149 -0.97 9.21 -11.77
CA PRO A 149 -0.63 10.59 -12.10
C PRO A 149 0.29 10.75 -13.31
N GLU A 150 1.22 9.82 -13.51
CA GLU A 150 2.13 9.77 -14.66
C GLU A 150 1.36 9.63 -15.99
N MET A 151 0.20 8.96 -15.98
CA MET A 151 -0.61 8.74 -17.18
C MET A 151 -1.38 10.00 -17.61
N LEU A 152 -1.59 10.98 -16.72
CA LEU A 152 -2.26 12.24 -17.05
C LEU A 152 -1.49 13.04 -18.10
N GLU A 153 -0.17 12.83 -18.18
CA GLU A 153 0.74 13.47 -19.14
C GLU A 153 0.91 12.65 -20.42
N SER A 154 0.26 11.48 -20.52
CA SER A 154 0.40 10.59 -21.67
C SER A 154 -0.46 11.02 -22.87
N PRO A 155 0.00 10.76 -24.12
CA PRO A 155 -0.80 11.00 -25.31
C PRO A 155 -2.13 10.23 -25.32
N SER A 156 -2.15 9.02 -24.76
CA SER A 156 -3.35 8.18 -24.66
C SER A 156 -4.44 8.85 -23.82
N PHE A 157 -4.06 9.50 -22.72
CA PHE A 157 -4.99 10.21 -21.85
C PHE A 157 -5.38 11.59 -22.41
N ALA A 158 -4.52 12.23 -23.20
CA ALA A 158 -4.84 13.49 -23.86
C ALA A 158 -6.14 13.41 -24.70
N ARG A 159 -6.41 12.25 -25.34
CA ARG A 159 -7.67 12.01 -26.07
C ARG A 159 -8.91 12.15 -25.17
N LEU A 160 -8.83 11.69 -23.93
CA LEU A 160 -9.92 11.83 -22.95
C LEU A 160 -10.03 13.26 -22.48
N ILE A 161 -8.90 13.86 -22.09
CA ILE A 161 -8.82 15.25 -21.62
C ILE A 161 -9.46 16.20 -22.64
N HIS A 162 -9.23 16.02 -23.94
CA HIS A 162 -9.78 16.89 -24.97
C HIS A 162 -11.23 16.56 -25.39
N SER A 163 -11.83 15.47 -24.89
CA SER A 163 -13.24 15.17 -25.12
C SER A 163 -14.11 16.09 -24.28
N LYS A 164 -14.83 17.01 -24.93
CA LYS A 164 -15.79 17.91 -24.26
C LYS A 164 -16.87 17.13 -23.52
N LYS A 165 -17.38 16.05 -24.12
CA LYS A 165 -18.39 15.19 -23.50
C LYS A 165 -17.87 14.57 -22.20
N TRP A 166 -16.62 14.11 -22.20
CA TRP A 166 -15.99 13.56 -21.00
C TRP A 166 -15.82 14.63 -19.93
N GLN A 167 -15.23 15.79 -20.28
CA GLN A 167 -15.04 16.92 -19.36
C GLN A 167 -16.34 17.38 -18.70
N ASP A 168 -17.43 17.48 -19.47
CA ASP A 168 -18.74 17.91 -18.97
C ASP A 168 -19.39 16.91 -18.01
N GLN A 169 -18.95 15.64 -18.04
CA GLN A 169 -19.48 14.57 -17.19
C GLN A 169 -18.62 14.27 -15.95
N ILE A 170 -17.42 14.88 -15.83
CA ILE A 170 -16.58 14.67 -14.64
C ILE A 170 -17.28 15.30 -13.43
N SER A 171 -17.78 14.46 -12.54
CA SER A 171 -18.44 14.87 -11.31
C SER A 171 -17.48 15.05 -10.13
N GLY A 172 -16.38 14.30 -10.11
CA GLY A 172 -15.39 14.37 -9.04
C GLY A 172 -14.06 13.70 -9.38
N ILE A 173 -13.04 14.05 -8.60
CA ILE A 173 -11.71 13.47 -8.63
C ILE A 173 -11.43 12.93 -7.23
N TYR A 174 -10.99 11.68 -7.17
CA TYR A 174 -10.58 11.03 -5.94
C TYR A 174 -9.07 10.81 -6.01
N ILE A 175 -8.34 11.38 -5.05
CA ILE A 175 -6.90 11.23 -4.92
C ILE A 175 -6.68 10.27 -3.76
N ASP A 176 -6.32 9.03 -4.09
CA ASP A 176 -5.90 8.06 -3.09
C ASP A 176 -4.44 8.32 -2.67
N GLU A 177 -4.11 7.93 -1.45
CA GLU A 177 -2.79 8.16 -0.83
C GLU A 177 -2.29 9.61 -0.98
N ALA A 178 -3.17 10.57 -0.69
CA ALA A 178 -2.93 11.99 -0.93
C ALA A 178 -1.65 12.54 -0.25
N HIS A 179 -1.16 11.88 0.81
CA HIS A 179 0.12 12.23 1.44
C HIS A 179 1.33 12.14 0.50
N LEU A 180 1.24 11.33 -0.56
CA LEU A 180 2.28 11.19 -1.58
C LEU A 180 2.50 12.49 -2.35
N VAL A 181 1.50 13.37 -2.45
CA VAL A 181 1.62 14.67 -3.13
C VAL A 181 2.82 15.48 -2.58
N GLN A 182 3.04 15.43 -1.27
CA GLN A 182 4.23 16.03 -0.65
C GLN A 182 5.41 15.05 -0.60
N GLN A 183 5.18 13.82 -0.13
CA GLN A 183 6.25 12.87 0.19
C GLN A 183 7.01 12.34 -1.04
N SER A 184 6.32 12.26 -2.18
CA SER A 184 6.87 11.71 -3.41
C SER A 184 7.37 12.76 -4.38
N HIS A 185 7.44 14.04 -4.00
CA HIS A 185 7.82 15.11 -4.92
C HIS A 185 9.17 14.86 -5.61
N SER A 186 10.14 14.27 -4.91
CA SER A 186 11.50 14.02 -5.45
C SER A 186 11.63 12.74 -6.29
N TRP A 187 10.74 11.75 -6.15
CA TRP A 187 10.89 10.43 -6.80
C TRP A 187 9.66 9.98 -7.62
N ARG A 188 8.50 10.61 -7.45
CA ARG A 188 7.34 10.59 -8.35
C ARG A 188 6.79 12.00 -8.55
N PRO A 189 7.46 12.83 -9.38
CA PRO A 189 7.09 14.23 -9.56
C PRO A 189 5.68 14.44 -10.10
N SER A 190 5.09 13.48 -10.83
CA SER A 190 3.75 13.61 -11.42
C SER A 190 2.66 13.86 -10.37
N TYR A 191 2.80 13.35 -9.13
CA TYR A 191 1.89 13.66 -8.02
C TYR A 191 1.86 15.15 -7.68
N SER A 192 2.96 15.87 -7.89
CA SER A 192 3.04 17.30 -7.60
C SER A 192 2.48 18.20 -8.72
N ARG A 193 2.09 17.61 -9.85
CA ARG A 193 1.57 18.31 -11.03
C ARG A 193 0.08 18.10 -11.26
N LEU A 194 -0.62 17.49 -10.30
CA LEU A 194 -2.07 17.28 -10.38
C LEU A 194 -2.86 18.60 -10.57
N TYR A 195 -2.34 19.73 -10.09
CA TYR A 195 -2.91 21.05 -10.34
C TYR A 195 -2.99 21.41 -11.84
N GLN A 196 -2.10 20.87 -12.68
CA GLN A 196 -2.12 21.09 -14.13
C GLN A 196 -3.35 20.44 -14.76
N PHE A 197 -3.67 19.23 -14.32
CA PHE A 197 -4.90 18.54 -14.74
C PHE A 197 -6.14 19.35 -14.34
N ARG A 198 -6.16 19.93 -13.12
CA ARG A 198 -7.23 20.83 -12.65
C ARG A 198 -7.41 22.07 -13.51
N ASN A 199 -6.34 22.63 -14.06
CA ASN A 199 -6.43 23.78 -14.96
C ASN A 199 -7.17 23.45 -16.27
N ILE A 200 -7.19 22.18 -16.68
CA ILE A 200 -7.85 21.77 -17.92
C ILE A 200 -9.32 21.44 -17.68
N ILE A 201 -9.63 20.62 -16.69
CA ILE A 201 -11.02 20.18 -16.40
C ILE A 201 -11.84 21.22 -15.61
N GLY A 202 -11.16 22.24 -15.06
CA GLY A 202 -11.76 23.35 -14.34
C GLY A 202 -11.96 23.11 -12.84
N LEU A 203 -12.04 24.21 -12.10
CA LEU A 203 -12.15 24.21 -10.64
C LEU A 203 -13.56 23.88 -10.10
N LYS A 204 -14.54 23.67 -10.98
CA LYS A 204 -15.92 23.29 -10.63
C LYS A 204 -16.04 21.84 -10.16
N VAL A 205 -15.16 20.97 -10.66
CA VAL A 205 -15.16 19.55 -10.34
C VAL A 205 -14.73 19.36 -8.88
N LEU A 206 -15.46 18.53 -8.13
CA LEU A 206 -15.13 18.20 -6.73
C LEU A 206 -13.80 17.43 -6.65
N VAL A 207 -13.00 17.69 -5.62
CA VAL A 207 -11.80 16.90 -5.32
C VAL A 207 -11.93 16.35 -3.91
N ILE A 208 -11.75 15.04 -3.78
CA ILE A 208 -11.71 14.32 -2.51
C ILE A 208 -10.32 13.70 -2.40
N ALA A 209 -9.57 14.11 -1.38
CA ALA A 209 -8.28 13.55 -1.06
C ALA A 209 -8.43 12.56 0.10
N LEU A 210 -8.00 11.32 -0.12
CA LEU A 210 -8.09 10.22 0.82
C LEU A 210 -6.67 9.84 1.26
N SER A 211 -6.48 9.64 2.56
CA SER A 211 -5.22 9.13 3.09
C SER A 211 -5.41 8.61 4.51
N ALA A 212 -4.78 7.49 4.84
CA ALA A 212 -4.74 7.00 6.22
C ALA A 212 -3.90 7.91 7.13
N THR A 213 -2.86 8.53 6.57
CA THR A 213 -2.00 9.49 7.27
C THR A 213 -1.86 10.75 6.43
N CYS A 214 -2.15 11.93 6.98
CA CYS A 214 -1.92 13.20 6.28
C CYS A 214 -1.67 14.30 7.31
N PRO A 215 -0.41 14.44 7.80
CA PRO A 215 -0.04 15.49 8.72
C PRO A 215 -0.43 16.87 8.17
N GLU A 216 -0.70 17.83 9.06
CA GLU A 216 -1.08 19.19 8.67
C GLU A 216 -0.10 19.83 7.67
N ALA A 217 1.20 19.60 7.86
CA ALA A 217 2.24 20.04 6.94
C ALA A 217 2.06 19.53 5.50
N TYR A 218 1.45 18.36 5.31
CA TYR A 218 1.17 17.78 3.99
C TYR A 218 -0.18 18.23 3.44
N GLN A 219 -1.14 18.60 4.31
CA GLN A 219 -2.45 19.08 3.84
C GLN A 219 -2.33 20.39 3.05
N VAL A 220 -1.43 21.29 3.48
CA VAL A 220 -1.14 22.54 2.75
C VAL A 220 -0.63 22.25 1.32
N SER A 221 0.12 21.17 1.13
CA SER A 221 0.64 20.80 -0.18
C SER A 221 -0.46 20.39 -1.16
N LEU A 222 -1.60 19.89 -0.67
CA LEU A 222 -2.74 19.51 -1.51
C LEU A 222 -3.39 20.71 -2.18
N ILE A 223 -3.38 21.88 -1.52
CA ILE A 223 -3.84 23.13 -2.11
C ILE A 223 -2.95 23.48 -3.32
N THR A 224 -1.63 23.48 -3.10
CA THR A 224 -0.64 23.91 -4.09
C THR A 224 -0.52 22.93 -5.26
N TYR A 225 -0.40 21.64 -4.97
CA TYR A 225 0.01 20.63 -5.94
C TYR A 225 -1.15 19.80 -6.50
N ALA A 226 -2.23 19.62 -5.74
CA ALA A 226 -3.44 18.93 -6.19
C ALA A 226 -4.56 19.89 -6.64
N GLY A 227 -4.39 21.20 -6.45
CA GLY A 227 -5.39 22.20 -6.83
C GLY A 227 -6.67 22.10 -6.00
N MET A 228 -6.55 21.66 -4.74
CA MET A 228 -7.65 21.73 -3.78
C MET A 228 -7.94 23.19 -3.39
N ARG A 229 -9.18 23.49 -3.05
CA ARG A 229 -9.53 24.82 -2.56
C ARG A 229 -9.02 25.01 -1.12
N PRO A 230 -8.55 26.20 -0.75
CA PRO A 230 -8.08 26.46 0.61
C PRO A 230 -9.12 26.22 1.71
N ASN A 231 -10.41 26.34 1.38
CA ASN A 231 -11.53 26.12 2.28
C ASN A 231 -12.08 24.69 2.23
N TYR A 232 -11.19 23.69 2.15
CA TYR A 232 -11.60 22.29 2.14
C TYR A 232 -12.20 21.87 3.50
N ILE A 233 -13.05 20.84 3.47
CA ILE A 233 -13.59 20.23 4.68
C ILE A 233 -12.66 19.09 5.07
N LEU A 234 -12.07 19.15 6.25
CA LEU A 234 -11.28 18.06 6.81
C LEU A 234 -12.19 17.10 7.59
N VAL A 235 -12.26 15.84 7.15
CA VAL A 235 -12.92 14.75 7.90
C VAL A 235 -11.83 13.85 8.46
N ASN A 236 -11.65 13.89 9.78
CA ASN A 236 -10.71 13.03 10.50
C ASN A 236 -11.47 12.24 11.56
N LEU A 237 -11.58 10.92 11.36
CA LEU A 237 -12.28 10.02 12.28
C LEU A 237 -11.38 9.50 13.41
N GLY A 238 -10.09 9.85 13.39
CA GLY A 238 -9.07 9.28 14.26
C GLY A 238 -8.71 7.84 13.88
N ASN A 239 -7.79 7.26 14.64
CA ASN A 239 -7.35 5.87 14.48
C ASN A 239 -7.73 4.99 15.68
N PHE A 240 -8.53 5.51 16.60
CA PHE A 240 -8.91 4.80 17.82
C PHE A 240 -9.92 3.70 17.51
N ARG A 241 -9.66 2.50 18.03
CA ARG A 241 -10.45 1.29 17.83
C ARG A 241 -10.73 0.67 19.20
N GLN A 242 -11.92 0.90 19.74
CA GLN A 242 -12.31 0.48 21.11
C GLN A 242 -12.29 -1.04 21.28
N GLU A 243 -12.51 -1.78 20.20
CA GLU A 243 -12.52 -3.23 20.15
C GLU A 243 -11.12 -3.87 20.20
N LEU A 244 -10.05 -3.08 20.00
CA LEU A 244 -8.69 -3.59 20.01
C LEU A 244 -8.07 -3.47 21.40
N SER A 245 -7.61 -4.59 21.94
CA SER A 245 -6.76 -4.64 23.13
C SER A 245 -5.29 -4.81 22.73
N THR A 246 -4.42 -3.92 23.20
CA THR A 246 -2.97 -4.04 22.97
C THR A 246 -2.32 -4.78 24.12
N ILE A 247 -1.77 -5.95 23.84
CA ILE A 247 -1.00 -6.75 24.80
C ILE A 247 0.45 -6.78 24.32
N ILE A 248 1.38 -6.39 25.19
CA ILE A 248 2.82 -6.42 24.92
C ILE A 248 3.43 -7.52 25.79
N LEU A 249 3.96 -8.56 25.16
CA LEU A 249 4.63 -9.67 25.83
C LEU A 249 6.11 -9.73 25.40
N PRO A 250 7.05 -9.94 26.34
CA PRO A 250 8.44 -10.17 25.98
C PRO A 250 8.58 -11.52 25.26
N ILE A 251 9.34 -11.55 24.17
CA ILE A 251 9.78 -12.80 23.54
C ILE A 251 10.78 -13.47 24.47
N LYS A 252 10.47 -14.69 24.93
CA LYS A 252 11.28 -15.46 25.88
C LYS A 252 11.99 -16.64 25.22
N HIS A 253 11.47 -17.11 24.09
CA HIS A 253 12.01 -18.26 23.39
C HIS A 253 12.45 -17.86 21.98
N GLU A 254 13.55 -18.43 21.50
CA GLU A 254 13.96 -18.28 20.09
C GLU A 254 13.05 -19.06 19.11
N SER A 255 12.08 -19.83 19.63
CA SER A 255 11.13 -20.65 18.88
C SER A 255 9.69 -20.10 18.95
N CYS A 256 8.77 -20.70 18.20
CA CYS A 256 7.35 -20.30 18.15
C CYS A 256 6.55 -20.57 19.45
N LEU A 257 7.18 -20.99 20.55
CA LEU A 257 6.52 -21.29 21.82
C LEU A 257 5.77 -20.07 22.38
N ASP A 258 6.28 -18.87 22.17
CA ASP A 258 5.64 -17.63 22.61
C ASP A 258 4.34 -17.33 21.84
N LEU A 259 4.05 -18.03 20.73
CA LEU A 259 2.80 -17.93 19.96
C LEU A 259 1.76 -18.98 20.36
N ALA A 260 2.05 -19.85 21.33
CA ALA A 260 1.15 -20.93 21.74
C ALA A 260 -0.23 -20.43 22.19
N PHE A 261 -0.33 -19.19 22.69
CA PHE A 261 -1.58 -18.56 23.08
C PHE A 261 -2.52 -18.23 21.88
N ILE A 262 -1.99 -18.19 20.66
CA ILE A 262 -2.75 -17.91 19.42
C ILE A 262 -3.34 -19.21 18.85
N LEU A 263 -2.72 -20.35 19.14
CA LEU A 263 -3.18 -21.64 18.63
C LEU A 263 -4.36 -22.15 19.48
N PRO A 264 -5.46 -22.63 18.87
CA PRO A 264 -6.55 -23.23 19.61
C PRO A 264 -6.04 -24.40 20.46
N LEU A 265 -6.41 -24.42 21.74
CA LEU A 265 -6.19 -25.57 22.63
C LEU A 265 -6.82 -26.81 21.97
N GLY A 266 -6.01 -27.68 21.38
CA GLY A 266 -6.46 -28.87 20.66
C GLY A 266 -5.98 -28.99 19.21
N CYS A 267 -5.28 -28.00 18.66
CA CYS A 267 -4.60 -28.16 17.36
C CYS A 267 -3.47 -29.21 17.48
N ARG A 268 -3.79 -30.46 17.14
CA ARG A 268 -2.79 -31.49 16.85
C ARG A 268 -2.17 -31.16 15.50
N SER A 269 -1.10 -30.38 15.48
CA SER A 269 -0.21 -30.42 14.32
C SER A 269 0.40 -31.82 14.26
N CYS A 270 0.12 -32.58 13.20
CA CYS A 270 0.99 -33.67 12.77
C CYS A 270 2.39 -33.08 12.56
N ALA A 271 3.25 -33.09 13.59
CA ALA A 271 4.71 -33.21 13.53
C ALA A 271 5.45 -32.67 14.78
N TYR A 272 4.84 -31.90 15.69
CA TYR A 272 5.55 -31.43 16.89
C TYR A 272 4.72 -31.60 18.15
N GLN A 273 5.01 -32.65 18.91
CA GLN A 273 4.59 -32.77 20.30
C GLN A 273 5.45 -31.82 21.15
N VAL A 274 4.91 -30.64 21.45
CA VAL A 274 5.42 -29.84 22.57
C VAL A 274 4.89 -30.49 23.85
N ARG A 275 5.73 -31.30 24.52
CA ARG A 275 5.46 -31.73 25.90
C ARG A 275 5.72 -30.55 26.83
N ILE A 276 4.66 -30.04 27.46
CA ILE A 276 4.80 -29.17 28.63
C ILE A 276 5.34 -30.07 29.76
N PRO A 277 6.49 -29.77 30.39
CA PRO A 277 6.95 -30.53 31.54
C PRO A 277 5.94 -30.36 32.66
N ALA A 278 5.47 -31.47 33.22
CA ALA A 278 4.69 -31.43 34.44
C ALA A 278 5.59 -30.87 35.56
N ASP A 279 5.09 -29.86 36.27
CA ASP A 279 5.66 -29.43 37.54
C ASP A 279 5.82 -30.65 38.44
N THR A 280 7.06 -31.06 38.68
CA THR A 280 7.39 -31.93 39.79
C THR A 280 7.59 -31.04 41.01
N ASN A 281 6.61 -31.07 41.91
CA ASN A 281 6.81 -30.81 43.32
C ASN A 281 8.04 -31.59 43.81
N HIS A 282 9.11 -30.89 44.16
CA HIS A 282 9.91 -31.00 45.39
C HIS A 282 11.16 -30.13 45.30
#